data_AF-A0A0T7C0P8-F1
#
_entry.id   AF-A0A0T7C0P8-F1
#
_cell.length_a   1.000
_cell.length_b   1.000
_cell.length_c   1.000
_cell.angle_alpha   90.00
_cell.angle_beta   90.00
_cell.angle_gamma   90.00
#
_symmetry.space_group_name_H-M   'P 1'
#
loop_
_entity.id
_entity.type
_entity.pdbx_description
1 polymer ?
#
loop_
_entity_poly.entity_id
_entity_poly.type
_entity_poly.pdbx_seq_one_letter_code
_entity_poly.pdbx_strand_id
1 'polypeptide(L)'
;MWGLEGRNFRRRRLLSKIGYCLYAQLSRRASRLNTLNGSKHKNMKELRFTADDGVWRAAFAFDPQRQAIVLVAGDKSGTSEKRFYKQLIKKADARFDNHLSQLQEEKQ
;
A
#
# COMPACT_ATOMS: atom_id res chain seq x y z
N MET A 1 -11.27 -5.32 11.39
CA MET A 1 -11.60 -3.93 11.79
C MET A 1 -10.41 -3.04 11.43
N TRP A 2 -10.50 -2.28 10.32
CA TRP A 2 -9.38 -1.48 9.81
C TRP A 2 -9.31 -0.12 10.55
N GLY A 3 -8.39 -0.02 11.52
CA GLY A 3 -8.06 1.23 12.20
C GLY A 3 -7.25 2.17 11.30
N LEU A 4 -7.93 3.15 10.71
CA LEU A 4 -7.34 4.15 9.81
C LEU A 4 -7.33 5.52 10.51
N GLU A 5 -6.24 5.80 11.21
CA GLU A 5 -6.05 7.07 11.92
C GLU A 5 -5.32 8.09 11.03
N GLY A 6 -5.92 9.28 10.91
CA GLY A 6 -5.29 10.49 10.36
C GLY A 6 -5.91 11.03 9.08
N ARG A 7 -6.85 11.97 9.24
CA ARG A 7 -7.38 12.96 8.29
C ARG A 7 -8.20 12.45 7.09
N ASN A 8 -9.52 12.49 7.28
CA ASN A 8 -10.58 12.72 6.28
C ASN A 8 -10.39 12.02 4.92
N PHE A 9 -10.51 10.71 4.96
CA PHE A 9 -10.72 9.83 3.83
C PHE A 9 -12.08 10.14 3.15
N ARG A 10 -12.07 10.88 2.03
CA ARG A 10 -13.28 11.06 1.19
C ARG A 10 -13.58 9.73 0.46
N ARG A 11 -14.40 8.91 1.15
CA ARG A 11 -14.46 7.44 1.10
C ARG A 11 -14.84 6.74 -0.22
N ARG A 12 -15.48 7.37 -1.21
CA ARG A 12 -16.13 6.60 -2.30
C ARG A 12 -15.33 6.52 -3.61
N ARG A 13 -14.66 7.59 -4.03
CA ARG A 13 -13.99 7.63 -5.34
C ARG A 13 -12.58 7.00 -5.31
N LEU A 14 -11.87 7.17 -4.18
CA LEU A 14 -10.51 6.67 -4.00
C LEU A 14 -10.42 5.15 -3.83
N LEU A 15 -11.30 4.53 -3.03
CA LEU A 15 -11.32 3.07 -2.83
C LEU A 15 -11.58 2.31 -4.14
N SER A 16 -12.53 2.80 -4.94
CA SER A 16 -12.82 2.23 -6.25
C SER A 16 -11.61 2.34 -7.19
N LYS A 17 -10.90 3.47 -7.16
CA LYS A 17 -9.68 3.67 -7.95
C LYS A 17 -8.53 2.78 -7.50
N ILE A 18 -8.30 2.63 -6.19
CA ILE A 18 -7.29 1.73 -5.63
C ILE A 18 -7.60 0.27 -6.03
N GLY A 19 -8.85 -0.17 -5.85
CA GLY A 19 -9.27 -1.52 -6.24
C GLY A 19 -9.10 -1.78 -7.73
N TYR A 20 -9.52 -0.84 -8.59
CA TYR A 20 -9.35 -0.95 -10.03
C TYR A 20 -7.88 -0.93 -10.45
N CYS A 21 -7.06 -0.04 -9.90
CA CYS A 21 -5.64 0.04 -10.22
C CYS A 21 -4.86 -1.18 -9.73
N LEU A 22 -5.18 -1.68 -8.54
CA LEU A 22 -4.60 -2.92 -8.03
C LEU A 22 -5.01 -4.09 -8.92
N TYR A 23 -6.30 -4.24 -9.23
CA TYR A 23 -6.78 -5.29 -10.13
C TYR A 23 -6.12 -5.21 -11.51
N ALA A 24 -6.10 -4.03 -12.15
CA ALA A 24 -5.50 -3.84 -13.47
C ALA A 24 -3.98 -4.13 -13.49
N GLN A 25 -3.25 -3.83 -12.41
CA GLN A 25 -1.82 -4.12 -12.30
C GLN A 25 -1.52 -5.58 -11.93
N LEU A 26 -2.45 -6.27 -11.27
CA LEU A 26 -2.37 -7.71 -11.00
C LEU A 26 -2.80 -8.56 -12.21
N SER A 27 -3.78 -8.11 -12.99
CA SER A 27 -4.29 -8.82 -14.18
C SER A 27 -3.40 -8.68 -15.40
N ARG A 28 -2.71 -7.55 -15.57
CA ARG A 28 -1.56 -7.50 -16.50
C ARG A 28 -0.47 -8.31 -15.82
N ARG A 29 0.08 -9.34 -16.47
CA ARG A 29 1.31 -10.06 -16.05
C ARG A 29 2.48 -9.07 -15.95
N ALA A 30 2.45 -8.19 -14.95
CA ALA A 30 3.26 -7.01 -14.89
C ALA A 30 4.54 -7.36 -14.14
N SER A 31 5.53 -7.79 -14.90
CA SER A 31 6.95 -7.81 -14.51
C SER A 31 7.50 -6.44 -14.08
N ARG A 32 6.68 -5.37 -14.13
CA ARG A 32 7.05 -3.98 -13.83
C ARG A 32 6.22 -3.36 -12.70
N LEU A 33 5.85 -4.14 -11.69
CA LEU A 33 5.40 -3.56 -10.42
C LEU A 33 6.61 -2.96 -9.70
N ASN A 34 6.61 -1.64 -9.48
CA ASN A 34 7.70 -0.95 -8.83
C ASN A 34 7.89 -1.49 -7.40
N THR A 35 9.10 -1.99 -7.11
CA THR A 35 9.50 -2.34 -5.75
C THR A 35 9.63 -1.07 -4.93
N LEU A 36 9.09 -1.07 -3.72
CA LEU A 36 9.21 0.05 -2.79
C LEU A 36 10.58 -0.01 -2.11
N ASN A 37 11.55 0.70 -2.69
CA ASN A 37 12.92 0.74 -2.17
C ASN A 37 12.97 1.37 -0.77
N GLY A 38 13.77 0.79 0.12
CA GLY A 38 13.92 1.23 1.52
C GLY A 38 12.97 0.55 2.51
N SER A 39 12.02 -0.24 2.03
CA SER A 39 11.27 -1.21 2.84
C SER A 39 12.19 -2.32 3.34
N LYS A 40 11.99 -2.77 4.58
CA LYS A 40 12.68 -3.97 5.09
C LYS A 40 12.20 -5.26 4.40
N HIS A 41 11.00 -5.25 3.83
CA HIS A 41 10.42 -6.37 3.09
C HIS A 41 10.67 -6.22 1.59
N LYS A 42 11.38 -7.19 0.99
CA LYS A 42 11.76 -7.18 -0.44
C LYS A 42 10.58 -7.33 -1.40
N ASN A 43 9.46 -7.90 -0.93
CA ASN A 43 8.22 -8.08 -1.70
C ASN A 43 7.28 -6.86 -1.64
N MET A 44 7.65 -5.79 -0.93
CA MET A 44 6.87 -4.56 -0.83
C MET A 44 6.85 -3.82 -2.17
N LYS A 45 5.66 -3.46 -2.63
CA LYS A 45 5.42 -2.82 -3.93
C LYS A 45 4.70 -1.49 -3.77
N GLU A 46 4.90 -0.63 -4.75
CA GLU A 46 4.29 0.69 -4.80
C GLU A 46 3.34 0.82 -5.99
N LEU A 47 2.10 1.17 -5.68
CA LEU A 47 1.10 1.61 -6.64
C LEU A 47 1.17 3.15 -6.75
N ARG A 48 1.33 3.66 -7.98
CA ARG A 48 1.34 5.10 -8.27
C ARG A 48 0.13 5.46 -9.12
N PHE A 49 -0.67 6.42 -8.67
CA PHE A 49 -1.84 6.89 -9.43
C PHE A 49 -2.19 8.34 -9.07
N THR A 50 -3.02 8.96 -9.90
CA THR A 50 -3.60 10.29 -9.63
C THR A 50 -5.10 10.13 -9.42
N ALA A 51 -5.64 10.86 -8.45
CA ALA A 51 -7.05 10.84 -8.11
C ALA A 51 -7.40 12.10 -7.31
N ASP A 52 -8.58 12.68 -7.54
CA ASP A 52 -9.09 13.85 -6.82
C ASP A 52 -8.05 14.98 -6.69
N ASP A 53 -7.41 15.31 -7.82
CA ASP A 53 -6.32 16.32 -7.96
C ASP A 53 -5.05 16.06 -7.11
N GLY A 54 -4.95 14.88 -6.49
CA GLY A 54 -3.81 14.42 -5.71
C GLY A 54 -2.90 13.43 -6.45
N VAL A 55 -1.65 13.32 -5.95
CA VAL A 55 -0.63 12.40 -6.46
C VAL A 55 -0.44 11.28 -5.45
N TRP A 56 -1.18 10.19 -5.63
CA TRP A 56 -1.28 9.13 -4.65
C TRP A 56 -0.21 8.07 -4.83
N ARG A 57 0.30 7.59 -3.69
CA ARG A 57 1.15 6.39 -3.60
C ARG A 57 0.54 5.44 -2.59
N ALA A 58 0.39 4.18 -2.97
CA ALA A 58 -0.04 3.13 -2.07
C ALA A 58 1.00 2.03 -1.99
N ALA A 59 1.34 1.61 -0.77
CA ALA A 59 2.19 0.46 -0.53
C ALA A 59 1.32 -0.78 -0.36
N PHE A 60 1.69 -1.85 -1.04
CA PHE A 60 1.02 -3.14 -0.95
C PHE A 60 2.06 -4.27 -1.01
N ALA A 61 1.69 -5.42 -0.47
CA ALA A 61 2.52 -6.62 -0.51
C ALA A 61 1.65 -7.84 -0.79
N PHE A 62 2.28 -8.93 -1.22
CA PHE A 62 1.65 -10.24 -1.24
C PHE A 62 2.04 -10.99 0.03
N ASP A 63 1.05 -11.59 0.68
CA ASP A 63 1.29 -12.49 1.79
C ASP A 63 1.70 -13.90 1.31
N PRO A 64 2.10 -14.81 2.22
CA PRO A 64 2.44 -16.19 1.86
C PRO A 64 1.30 -16.98 1.22
N GLN A 65 0.04 -16.55 1.40
CA GLN A 65 -1.14 -17.13 0.76
C GLN A 65 -1.41 -16.55 -0.64
N ARG A 66 -0.50 -15.71 -1.15
CA ARG A 66 -0.56 -15.03 -2.45
C ARG A 66 -1.72 -14.03 -2.55
N GLN A 67 -2.23 -13.55 -1.43
CA GLN A 67 -3.24 -12.50 -1.39
C GLN A 67 -2.55 -11.12 -1.41
N ALA A 68 -3.06 -10.22 -2.26
CA ALA A 68 -2.55 -8.85 -2.34
C ALA A 68 -3.21 -7.98 -1.26
N ILE A 69 -2.39 -7.36 -0.42
CA ILE A 69 -2.86 -6.56 0.72
C ILE A 69 -2.34 -5.14 0.58
N VAL A 70 -3.25 -4.19 0.54
CA VAL A 70 -2.92 -2.75 0.56
C VAL A 70 -2.70 -2.34 2.01
N LEU A 71 -1.48 -1.91 2.32
CA LEU A 71 -1.07 -1.61 3.68
C LEU A 71 -1.30 -0.14 4.03
N VAL A 72 -0.99 0.77 3.11
CA VAL A 72 -1.15 2.21 3.31
C VAL A 72 -1.25 2.93 1.97
N ALA A 73 -2.06 3.98 1.91
CA ALA A 73 -2.08 4.93 0.81
C ALA A 73 -1.92 6.35 1.36
N GLY A 74 -1.20 7.20 0.62
CA GLY A 74 -1.02 8.60 0.98
C GLY A 74 -0.92 9.47 -0.26
N ASP A 75 -1.41 10.71 -0.12
CA ASP A 75 -1.19 11.75 -1.12
C ASP A 75 0.20 12.37 -0.92
N LYS A 76 1.02 12.33 -1.96
CA LYS A 76 2.35 12.95 -1.99
C LYS A 76 2.24 14.47 -2.19
N SER A 77 1.11 14.97 -2.69
CA SER A 77 0.93 16.40 -2.99
C SER A 77 1.26 17.27 -1.77
N GLY A 78 2.02 18.36 -2.00
CA GLY A 78 2.37 19.32 -0.95
C GLY A 78 3.32 18.84 0.16
N THR A 79 3.86 17.62 0.10
CA THR A 79 4.81 17.09 1.10
C THR A 79 6.18 16.83 0.49
N SER A 80 7.25 17.08 1.24
CA SER A 80 8.61 16.74 0.78
C SER A 80 8.75 15.23 0.56
N GLU A 81 9.32 14.86 -0.58
CA GLU A 81 9.41 13.46 -1.03
C GLU A 81 10.06 12.55 0.01
N LYS A 82 11.17 13.00 0.60
CA LYS A 82 11.90 12.25 1.63
C LYS A 82 11.05 11.99 2.87
N ARG A 83 10.29 12.98 3.35
CA ARG A 83 9.43 12.83 4.53
C ARG A 83 8.26 11.91 4.21
N PHE A 84 7.64 12.08 3.04
CA PHE A 84 6.53 11.24 2.58
C PHE A 84 6.93 9.77 2.53
N TYR A 85 8.01 9.43 1.82
CA TYR A 85 8.45 8.04 1.70
C TYR A 85 8.88 7.44 3.03
N LYS A 86 9.58 8.20 3.88
CA LYS A 86 9.94 7.74 5.24
C LYS A 86 8.70 7.35 6.05
N GLN A 87 7.63 8.14 5.98
CA GLN A 87 6.39 7.85 6.70
C GLN A 87 5.59 6.71 6.06
N LEU A 88 5.51 6.68 4.73
CA LEU A 88 4.81 5.63 3.98
C LEU A 88 5.43 4.26 4.26
N ILE A 89 6.77 4.14 4.13
CA ILE A 89 7.50 2.90 4.37
C ILE A 89 7.37 2.47 5.83
N LYS A 90 7.60 3.37 6.79
CA LYS A 90 7.48 3.04 8.23
C LYS A 90 6.11 2.46 8.57
N LYS A 91 5.04 3.03 8.02
CA LYS A 91 3.67 2.54 8.22
C LYS A 91 3.40 1.22 7.50
N ALA A 92 3.90 1.07 6.27
CA ALA A 92 3.74 -0.14 5.49
C ALA A 92 4.41 -1.34 6.17
N ASP A 93 5.67 -1.18 6.58
CA ASP A 93 6.47 -2.22 7.24
C ASP A 93 5.80 -2.70 8.53
N ALA A 94 5.44 -1.77 9.43
CA ALA A 94 4.79 -2.13 10.69
C ALA A 94 3.44 -2.85 10.48
N ARG A 95 2.64 -2.44 9.47
CA ARG A 95 1.37 -3.11 9.16
C ARG A 95 1.58 -4.49 8.56
N PHE A 96 2.63 -4.67 7.78
CA PHE A 96 2.93 -5.96 7.17
C PHE A 96 3.50 -6.95 8.18
N ASP A 97 4.35 -6.50 9.11
CA ASP A 97 4.81 -7.32 10.23
C ASP A 97 3.63 -7.89 11.03
N ASN A 98 2.70 -7.02 11.41
CA ASN A 98 1.52 -7.42 12.17
C ASN A 98 0.64 -8.40 11.39
N HIS A 99 0.53 -8.23 10.07
CA HIS A 99 -0.19 -9.18 9.23
C HIS A 99 0.51 -10.55 9.20
N LEU A 100 1.84 -10.56 9.07
CA LEU A 100 2.61 -11.80 9.05
C LEU A 100 2.58 -12.53 10.40
N SER A 101 2.60 -11.81 11.53
CA SER A 101 2.49 -12.42 12.86
C SER A 101 1.12 -13.07 13.07
N GLN A 102 0.04 -12.38 12.66
CA GLN A 102 -1.32 -12.94 12.72
C GLN A 102 -1.46 -14.20 11.87
N LEU A 103 -0.90 -14.20 10.65
CA LEU A 103 -0.91 -15.40 9.79
C LEU A 103 -0.10 -16.57 10.35
N GLN A 104 0.88 -16.32 11.23
CA GLN A 104 1.63 -17.38 11.90
C GLN A 104 0.83 -17.98 13.05
N GLU A 105 0.11 -17.15 13.81
CA GLU A 105 -0.77 -17.57 14.90
C GLU A 105 -1.97 -18.40 14.37
N GLU A 106 -2.56 -18.01 13.25
CA GLU A 106 -3.67 -18.75 12.60
C GLU A 106 -3.27 -20.13 12.04
N LYS A 107 -1.96 -20.41 11.91
CA LYS A 107 -1.44 -21.70 11.41
C LYS A 107 -1.11 -22.70 12.52
N GLN A 108 -1.15 -22.28 13.78
CA GLN A 108 -0.98 -23.15 14.96
C GLN A 108 -2.34 -23.71 15.40
#